data_AF-A0A6I6CDQ1-F1
#
_entry.id   AF-A0A6I6CDQ1-F1
#
_cell.length_a   1.000
_cell.length_b   1.000
_cell.length_c   1.000
_cell.angle_alpha   90.00
_cell.angle_beta   90.00
_cell.angle_gamma   90.00
#
_symmetry.space_group_name_H-M   'P 1'
#
loop_
_entity.id
_entity.type
_entity.pdbx_description
1 polymer ?
#
loop_
_entity_poly.entity_id
_entity_poly.type
_entity_poly.pdbx_seq_one_letter_code
_entity_poly.pdbx_strand_id
1 'polypeptide(L)'
;MGISEKTIVSDVLSAIGMLMIIITPLYFAGIQKRILNLRLHTKVDGEKLFEKLKYDLKLPRITGIDKVRLYRDVHYAKTIFKGAMEYNSRDLVWYFNELYAKKFIFEVIWKRAMYHFFIMVVCILIICGGSYLDFFKWLFDQKNMDSNTGFVSIWVLLMCAFVLCGINKYYEWVRVKKVVNDEVRQINLSKKEKVWKDFKIVYFGAIVPIAVGFIFILVNIAF
;
A
#
# COMPACT_ATOMS: atom_id res chain seq x y z
N MET A 1 -20.76 -39.42 -7.87
CA MET A 1 -19.31 -39.27 -8.08
C MET A 1 -19.08 -38.99 -9.55
N GLY A 2 -18.69 -37.76 -9.86
CA GLY A 2 -18.51 -37.28 -11.22
C GLY A 2 -18.11 -35.82 -11.11
N ILE A 3 -16.91 -35.57 -10.60
CA ILE A 3 -16.32 -34.24 -10.55
C ILE A 3 -16.05 -33.90 -12.02
N SER A 4 -16.94 -33.11 -12.62
CA SER A 4 -16.75 -32.58 -13.97
C SER A 4 -15.51 -31.68 -13.97
N GLU A 5 -14.60 -31.84 -14.93
CA GLU A 5 -13.41 -30.97 -15.08
C GLU A 5 -13.78 -29.48 -15.15
N LYS A 6 -15.01 -29.17 -15.61
CA LYS A 6 -15.55 -27.80 -15.65
C LYS A 6 -15.74 -27.19 -14.26
N THR A 7 -16.23 -27.98 -13.30
CA THR A 7 -16.42 -27.55 -11.90
C THR A 7 -15.09 -27.29 -11.20
N ILE A 8 -14.04 -28.08 -11.48
CA ILE A 8 -12.72 -27.86 -10.88
C ILE A 8 -12.13 -26.50 -11.30
N VAL A 9 -12.28 -26.14 -12.58
CA VAL A 9 -11.73 -24.88 -13.11
C VAL A 9 -12.47 -23.67 -12.55
N SER A 10 -13.80 -23.69 -12.50
CA SER A 10 -14.58 -22.59 -11.91
C SER A 10 -14.33 -22.44 -10.41
N ASP A 11 -14.11 -23.53 -9.68
CA ASP A 11 -13.82 -23.54 -8.24
C ASP A 11 -12.44 -22.95 -7.93
N VAL A 12 -11.44 -23.36 -8.70
CA VAL A 12 -10.09 -22.80 -8.60
C VAL A 12 -10.10 -21.31 -8.95
N LEU A 13 -10.84 -20.89 -9.98
CA LEU A 13 -10.99 -19.48 -10.33
C LEU A 13 -11.65 -18.67 -9.21
N SER A 14 -12.70 -19.18 -8.60
CA SER A 14 -13.39 -18.55 -7.47
C SER A 14 -12.48 -18.38 -6.25
N ALA A 15 -11.72 -19.43 -5.89
CA ALA A 15 -10.73 -19.36 -4.81
C ALA A 15 -9.59 -18.35 -5.10
N ILE A 16 -9.06 -18.36 -6.33
CA ILE A 16 -8.07 -17.37 -6.77
C ILE A 16 -8.65 -15.97 -6.71
N GLY A 17 -9.90 -15.79 -7.15
CA GLY A 17 -10.59 -14.50 -7.11
C GLY A 17 -10.72 -13.96 -5.69
N MET A 18 -11.08 -14.81 -4.74
CA MET A 18 -11.16 -14.43 -3.33
C MET A 18 -9.80 -14.06 -2.75
N LEU A 19 -8.75 -14.83 -3.05
CA LEU A 19 -7.37 -14.50 -2.64
C LEU A 19 -6.90 -13.17 -3.24
N MET A 20 -7.23 -12.89 -4.51
CA MET A 20 -6.92 -11.63 -5.16
C MET A 20 -7.57 -10.46 -4.42
N ILE A 21 -8.84 -10.55 -4.05
CA ILE A 21 -9.53 -9.47 -3.33
C ILE A 21 -8.86 -9.18 -1.97
N ILE A 22 -8.48 -10.23 -1.23
CA ILE A 22 -7.92 -10.09 0.13
C ILE A 22 -6.46 -9.60 0.13
N ILE A 23 -5.61 -10.19 -0.71
CA ILE A 23 -4.15 -10.04 -0.61
C ILE A 23 -3.63 -8.89 -1.47
N THR A 24 -4.30 -8.56 -2.58
CA THR A 24 -3.85 -7.50 -3.51
C THR A 24 -3.49 -6.18 -2.81
N PRO A 25 -4.32 -5.63 -1.91
CA PRO A 25 -3.98 -4.37 -1.23
C PRO A 25 -2.64 -4.41 -0.48
N LEU A 26 -2.31 -5.53 0.17
CA LEU A 26 -1.06 -5.71 0.91
C LEU A 26 0.15 -5.83 -0.04
N TYR A 27 -0.01 -6.58 -1.12
CA TYR A 27 1.02 -6.73 -2.15
C TYR A 27 1.40 -5.38 -2.77
N PHE A 28 0.40 -4.59 -3.16
CA PHE A 28 0.61 -3.27 -3.75
C PHE A 28 1.16 -2.24 -2.74
N ALA A 29 0.83 -2.35 -1.45
CA ALA A 29 1.50 -1.56 -0.41
C ALA A 29 3.01 -1.87 -0.33
N GLY A 30 3.40 -3.13 -0.52
CA GLY A 30 4.80 -3.54 -0.63
C GLY A 30 5.52 -2.97 -1.86
N ILE A 31 4.87 -2.99 -3.03
CA ILE A 31 5.39 -2.35 -4.25
C ILE A 31 5.60 -0.85 -4.03
N GLN A 32 4.61 -0.19 -3.44
CA GLN A 32 4.67 1.24 -3.16
C GLN A 32 5.85 1.60 -2.26
N LYS A 33 6.15 0.78 -1.24
CA LYS A 33 7.34 0.95 -0.39
C LYS A 33 8.63 0.97 -1.22
N ARG A 34 8.77 0.04 -2.18
CA ARG A 34 9.95 -0.06 -3.05
C ARG A 34 10.08 1.17 -3.94
N ILE A 35 8.98 1.62 -4.54
CA ILE A 35 8.96 2.81 -5.40
C ILE A 35 9.30 4.08 -4.58
N LEU A 36 8.72 4.25 -3.41
CA LEU A 36 9.03 5.39 -2.53
C LEU A 36 10.51 5.38 -2.10
N ASN A 37 11.10 4.20 -1.86
CA ASN A 37 12.52 4.08 -1.55
C ASN A 37 13.45 4.50 -2.71
N LEU A 38 13.02 4.31 -3.96
CA LEU A 38 13.78 4.69 -5.14
C LEU A 38 13.62 6.17 -5.50
N ARG A 39 12.49 6.79 -5.15
CA ARG A 39 12.16 8.16 -5.54
C ARG A 39 12.45 9.21 -4.47
N LEU A 40 12.26 8.85 -3.20
CA LEU A 40 12.43 9.76 -2.06
C LEU A 40 13.54 9.24 -1.15
N HIS A 41 14.38 10.18 -0.68
CA HIS A 41 15.45 9.87 0.26
C HIS A 41 16.36 8.72 -0.24
N THR A 42 16.99 8.95 -1.40
CA THR A 42 17.92 7.97 -1.97
C THR A 42 19.24 7.97 -1.19
N LYS A 43 19.90 6.80 -1.14
CA LYS A 43 21.21 6.67 -0.49
C LYS A 43 22.24 7.63 -1.12
N VAL A 44 22.18 7.76 -2.44
CA VAL A 44 23.06 8.64 -3.23
C VAL A 44 22.85 10.10 -2.88
N ASP A 45 21.60 10.58 -2.75
CA ASP A 45 21.33 11.96 -2.36
C ASP A 45 21.86 12.25 -0.94
N GLY A 46 21.72 11.29 -0.02
CA GLY A 46 22.29 11.37 1.32
C GLY A 46 23.81 11.46 1.30
N GLU A 47 24.48 10.51 0.63
CA GLU A 47 25.95 10.49 0.53
C GLU A 47 26.50 11.81 -0.06
N LYS A 48 25.90 12.32 -1.14
CA LYS A 48 26.28 13.62 -1.73
C LYS A 48 26.11 14.79 -0.76
N LEU A 49 24.99 14.83 -0.04
CA LEU A 49 24.73 15.88 0.95
C LEU A 49 25.77 15.85 2.08
N PHE A 50 26.07 14.67 2.61
CA PHE A 50 27.03 14.54 3.71
C PHE A 50 28.48 14.73 3.24
N GLU A 51 28.82 14.39 2.00
CA GLU A 51 30.11 14.76 1.40
C GLU A 51 30.26 16.26 1.24
N LYS A 52 29.22 16.97 0.77
CA LYS A 52 29.20 18.44 0.68
C LYS A 52 29.40 19.07 2.06
N LEU A 53 28.64 18.61 3.06
CA LEU A 53 28.78 19.11 4.45
C LEU A 53 30.16 18.82 5.06
N LYS A 54 30.76 17.66 4.73
CA LYS A 54 32.12 17.31 5.15
C LYS A 54 33.16 18.22 4.50
N TYR A 55 33.00 18.52 3.22
CA TYR A 55 33.88 19.42 2.46
C TYR A 55 33.85 20.84 3.04
N ASP A 56 32.66 21.34 3.36
CA ASP A 56 32.50 22.69 3.91
C ASP A 56 33.11 22.84 5.32
N LEU A 57 33.10 21.77 6.13
CA LEU A 57 33.82 21.72 7.40
C LEU A 57 35.33 21.50 7.25
N LYS A 58 35.85 21.34 6.01
CA LYS A 58 37.24 20.97 5.71
C LYS A 58 37.69 19.70 6.46
N LEU A 59 36.77 18.77 6.70
CA LEU A 59 37.06 17.54 7.44
C LEU A 59 37.54 16.44 6.47
N PRO A 60 38.78 15.93 6.61
CA PRO A 60 39.26 14.85 5.73
C PRO A 60 38.59 13.50 6.03
N ARG A 61 38.25 13.25 7.30
CA ARG A 61 37.51 12.05 7.76
C ARG A 61 36.59 12.40 8.92
N ILE A 62 35.47 11.70 8.97
CA ILE A 62 34.52 11.72 10.09
C ILE A 62 34.69 10.38 10.82
N THR A 63 35.28 10.40 12.01
CA THR A 63 35.50 9.23 12.88
C THR A 63 34.67 9.34 14.15
N GLY A 64 34.30 8.22 14.77
CA GLY A 64 33.55 8.21 16.03
C GLY A 64 32.07 8.61 15.92
N ILE A 65 31.50 8.62 14.71
CA ILE A 65 30.10 9.00 14.47
C ILE A 65 29.29 7.78 14.05
N ASP A 66 28.09 7.65 14.63
CA ASP A 66 27.11 6.67 14.19
C ASP A 66 26.50 7.13 12.86
N LYS A 67 26.98 6.53 11.77
CA LYS A 67 26.50 6.80 10.42
C LYS A 67 25.01 6.52 10.31
N VAL A 68 24.49 5.44 10.91
CA VAL A 68 23.08 5.07 10.78
C VAL A 68 22.19 6.13 11.39
N ARG A 69 22.57 6.65 12.56
CA ARG A 69 21.85 7.74 13.23
C ARG A 69 21.95 9.04 12.44
N LEU A 70 23.10 9.34 11.82
CA LEU A 70 23.31 10.52 11.01
C LEU A 70 22.32 10.66 9.85
N TYR A 71 21.97 9.56 9.18
CA TYR A 71 21.00 9.56 8.07
C TYR A 71 19.53 9.58 8.54
N ARG A 72 19.25 9.47 9.84
CA ARG A 72 17.88 9.29 10.36
C ARG A 72 17.43 10.35 11.34
N ASP A 73 18.36 10.95 12.06
CA ASP A 73 18.12 11.89 13.15
C ASP A 73 18.62 13.28 12.76
N VAL A 74 17.66 14.18 12.52
CA VAL A 74 17.92 15.59 12.19
C VAL A 74 18.81 16.22 13.24
N HIS A 75 18.48 16.08 14.52
CA HIS A 75 19.17 16.78 15.62
C HIS A 75 20.60 16.27 15.77
N TYR A 76 20.80 14.97 15.61
CA TYR A 76 22.14 14.39 15.57
C TYR A 76 22.94 14.96 14.39
N ALA A 77 22.38 14.98 13.18
CA ALA A 77 23.04 15.59 12.03
C ALA A 77 23.32 17.09 12.23
N LYS A 78 22.41 17.86 12.85
CA LYS A 78 22.63 19.28 13.19
C LYS A 78 23.79 19.47 14.16
N THR A 79 23.95 18.56 15.11
CA THR A 79 25.01 18.64 16.12
C THR A 79 26.38 18.39 15.49
N ILE A 80 26.49 17.39 14.61
CA ILE A 80 27.73 17.05 13.91
C ILE A 80 28.14 18.14 12.93
N PHE A 81 27.18 18.70 12.18
CA PHE A 81 27.45 19.68 11.12
C PHE A 81 27.18 21.13 11.51
N LYS A 82 27.17 21.45 12.81
CA LYS A 82 26.79 22.78 13.32
C LYS A 82 27.53 23.93 12.62
N GLY A 83 28.82 23.75 12.29
CA GLY A 83 29.62 24.75 11.58
C GLY A 83 29.31 24.91 10.08
N ALA A 84 28.87 23.86 9.38
CA ALA A 84 28.49 23.93 7.96
C ALA A 84 27.00 24.28 7.75
N MET A 85 26.24 24.33 8.83
CA MET A 85 24.80 24.57 8.82
C MET A 85 24.42 26.01 8.47
N GLU A 86 25.29 26.99 8.65
CA GLU A 86 25.02 28.38 8.22
C GLU A 86 24.71 28.46 6.71
N TYR A 87 25.39 27.64 5.90
CA TYR A 87 25.28 27.71 4.44
C TYR A 87 24.38 26.61 3.84
N ASN A 88 24.27 25.45 4.49
CA ASN A 88 23.55 24.28 3.94
C ASN A 88 22.35 23.79 4.78
N SER A 89 21.90 24.55 5.79
CA SER A 89 20.75 24.17 6.63
C SER A 89 19.51 23.79 5.81
N ARG A 90 19.27 24.48 4.69
CA ARG A 90 18.15 24.23 3.79
C ARG A 90 18.20 22.83 3.18
N ASP A 91 19.34 22.43 2.63
CA ASP A 91 19.51 21.13 1.97
C ASP A 91 19.32 19.98 2.97
N LEU A 92 19.84 20.15 4.19
CA LEU A 92 19.65 19.18 5.27
C LEU A 92 18.18 19.08 5.69
N VAL A 93 17.49 20.20 5.89
CA VAL A 93 16.06 20.22 6.23
C VAL A 93 15.23 19.55 5.14
N TRP A 94 15.54 19.81 3.87
CA TRP A 94 14.88 19.17 2.74
C TRP A 94 15.07 17.66 2.73
N TYR A 95 16.29 17.16 2.95
CA TYR A 95 16.57 15.73 3.03
C TYR A 95 15.73 15.01 4.09
N PHE A 96 15.63 15.59 5.29
CA PHE A 96 14.84 15.00 6.36
C PHE A 96 13.34 15.17 6.19
N ASN A 97 12.88 16.26 5.56
CA ASN A 97 11.48 16.40 5.17
C ASN A 97 11.11 15.34 4.11
N GLU A 98 12.01 14.98 3.18
CA GLU A 98 11.78 13.85 2.26
C GLU A 98 11.65 12.52 3.01
N LEU A 99 12.50 12.29 4.02
CA LEU A 99 12.42 11.10 4.87
C LEU A 99 11.05 11.02 5.58
N TYR A 100 10.58 12.14 6.14
CA TYR A 100 9.32 12.21 6.85
C TYR A 100 8.13 11.96 5.91
N ALA A 101 8.07 12.67 4.78
CA ALA A 101 7.01 12.51 3.78
C ALA A 101 6.94 11.06 3.27
N LYS A 102 8.10 10.45 3.01
CA LYS A 102 8.20 9.03 2.61
C LYS A 102 7.60 8.09 3.66
N LYS A 103 7.96 8.25 4.94
CA LYS A 103 7.42 7.43 6.04
C LYS A 103 5.91 7.61 6.16
N PHE A 104 5.45 8.86 6.13
CA PHE A 104 4.03 9.19 6.25
C PHE A 104 3.20 8.59 5.11
N ILE A 105 3.62 8.77 3.85
CA ILE A 105 2.91 8.20 2.69
C ILE A 105 2.84 6.68 2.80
N PHE A 106 3.95 6.03 3.15
CA PHE A 106 3.97 4.57 3.31
C PHE A 106 3.05 4.11 4.45
N GLU A 107 3.07 4.78 5.60
CA GLU A 107 2.23 4.43 6.75
C GLU A 107 0.74 4.58 6.42
N VAL A 108 0.35 5.66 5.72
CA VAL A 108 -1.03 5.84 5.28
C VAL A 108 -1.46 4.69 4.37
N ILE A 109 -0.64 4.33 3.39
CA ILE A 109 -0.98 3.26 2.42
C ILE A 109 -1.03 1.90 3.11
N TRP A 110 -0.06 1.60 3.98
CA TRP A 110 -0.02 0.36 4.75
C TRP A 110 -1.24 0.23 5.67
N LYS A 111 -1.58 1.27 6.42
CA LYS A 111 -2.75 1.29 7.32
C LYS A 111 -4.05 1.08 6.54
N ARG A 112 -4.18 1.70 5.36
CA ARG A 112 -5.36 1.53 4.50
C ARG A 112 -5.44 0.14 3.89
N ALA A 113 -4.32 -0.45 3.46
CA ALA A 113 -4.25 -1.83 3.01
C ALA A 113 -4.64 -2.83 4.12
N MET A 114 -4.16 -2.62 5.35
CA MET A 114 -4.56 -3.43 6.50
C MET A 114 -6.05 -3.31 6.80
N TYR A 115 -6.63 -2.10 6.74
CA TYR A 115 -8.08 -1.96 6.90
C TYR A 115 -8.88 -2.71 5.84
N HIS A 116 -8.44 -2.68 4.57
CA HIS A 116 -9.08 -3.49 3.52
C HIS A 116 -9.03 -4.98 3.87
N PHE A 117 -7.83 -5.47 4.23
CA PHE A 117 -7.64 -6.87 4.62
C PHE A 117 -8.58 -7.25 5.78
N PHE A 118 -8.67 -6.43 6.82
CA PHE A 118 -9.55 -6.69 7.96
C PHE A 118 -11.03 -6.64 7.60
N ILE A 119 -11.47 -5.70 6.75
CA ILE A 119 -12.87 -5.64 6.26
C ILE A 119 -13.22 -6.96 5.58
N MET A 120 -12.34 -7.48 4.71
CA MET A 120 -12.59 -8.73 4.00
C MET A 120 -12.56 -9.94 4.93
N VAL A 121 -11.59 -10.03 5.85
CA VAL A 121 -11.51 -11.12 6.83
C VAL A 121 -12.73 -11.14 7.74
N VAL A 122 -13.15 -10.00 8.27
CA VAL A 122 -14.36 -9.90 9.11
C VAL A 122 -15.61 -10.28 8.32
N CYS A 123 -15.71 -9.85 7.05
CA CYS A 123 -16.82 -10.26 6.19
C CYS A 123 -16.91 -11.78 6.06
N ILE A 124 -15.78 -12.46 5.75
CA ILE A 124 -15.72 -13.92 5.67
C ILE A 124 -16.10 -14.58 6.99
N LEU A 125 -15.60 -14.07 8.12
CA LEU A 125 -15.92 -14.61 9.44
C LEU A 125 -17.41 -14.48 9.78
N ILE A 126 -18.05 -13.36 9.43
CA ILE A 126 -19.50 -13.16 9.62
C ILE A 126 -20.28 -14.16 8.76
N ILE A 127 -19.88 -14.32 7.49
CA ILE A 127 -20.53 -15.26 6.57
C ILE A 127 -20.40 -16.71 7.10
N CYS A 128 -19.20 -17.14 7.46
CA CYS A 128 -18.94 -18.47 8.01
C CYS A 128 -19.63 -18.70 9.37
N GLY A 129 -19.69 -17.67 10.23
CA GLY A 129 -20.33 -17.76 11.53
C GLY A 129 -21.86 -17.80 11.47
N GLY A 130 -22.47 -17.13 10.48
CA GLY A 130 -23.92 -17.10 10.29
C GLY A 130 -24.46 -18.25 9.46
N SER A 131 -23.67 -18.78 8.50
CA SER A 131 -24.15 -19.73 7.49
C SER A 131 -23.35 -21.04 7.43
N TYR A 132 -22.37 -21.23 8.32
CA TYR A 132 -21.55 -22.45 8.43
C TYR A 132 -20.94 -22.88 7.07
N LEU A 133 -21.32 -24.06 6.54
CA LEU A 133 -20.81 -24.62 5.28
C LEU A 133 -21.34 -23.90 4.04
N ASP A 134 -22.33 -23.01 4.16
CA ASP A 134 -22.87 -22.28 3.03
C ASP A 134 -21.85 -21.31 2.42
N PHE A 135 -20.81 -20.88 3.15
CA PHE A 135 -19.72 -20.12 2.53
C PHE A 135 -18.93 -20.94 1.51
N PHE A 136 -18.59 -22.18 1.86
CA PHE A 136 -17.84 -23.07 0.98
C PHE A 136 -18.70 -23.54 -0.20
N LYS A 137 -19.99 -23.83 0.04
CA LYS A 137 -20.95 -24.08 -1.03
C LYS A 137 -21.15 -22.85 -1.90
N TRP A 138 -21.19 -21.66 -1.32
CA TRP A 138 -21.25 -20.42 -2.09
C TRP A 138 -19.96 -20.13 -2.84
N LEU A 139 -18.80 -20.64 -2.43
CA LEU A 139 -17.56 -20.39 -3.16
C LEU A 139 -17.35 -21.39 -4.31
N PHE A 140 -17.85 -22.62 -4.16
CA PHE A 140 -17.53 -23.76 -5.03
C PHE A 140 -18.75 -24.46 -5.66
N ASP A 141 -19.97 -24.12 -5.27
CA ASP A 141 -21.19 -24.78 -5.77
C ASP A 141 -22.41 -23.84 -5.71
N GLN A 142 -22.27 -22.65 -6.29
CA GLN A 142 -23.31 -21.61 -6.25
C GLN A 142 -24.60 -22.03 -6.97
N LYS A 143 -24.50 -22.93 -7.96
CA LYS A 143 -25.61 -23.35 -8.81
C LYS A 143 -26.60 -24.26 -8.12
N ASN A 144 -26.13 -25.04 -7.14
CA ASN A 144 -26.96 -25.97 -6.37
C ASN A 144 -27.46 -25.35 -5.05
N MET A 145 -27.32 -24.03 -4.88
CA MET A 145 -27.83 -23.30 -3.72
C MET A 145 -29.31 -22.92 -3.92
N ASP A 146 -30.19 -23.47 -3.09
CA ASP A 146 -31.64 -23.17 -3.10
C ASP A 146 -31.99 -21.89 -2.33
N SER A 147 -33.25 -21.45 -2.43
CA SER A 147 -33.79 -20.27 -1.72
C SER A 147 -33.70 -20.34 -0.19
N ASN A 148 -33.54 -21.54 0.38
CA ASN A 148 -33.35 -21.76 1.82
C ASN A 148 -31.88 -21.60 2.27
N THR A 149 -30.96 -21.39 1.33
CA THR A 149 -29.52 -21.19 1.62
C THR A 149 -29.16 -19.72 1.73
N GLY A 150 -28.04 -19.41 2.40
CA GLY A 150 -27.57 -18.03 2.61
C GLY A 150 -27.13 -17.25 1.35
N PHE A 151 -27.44 -17.71 0.13
CA PHE A 151 -26.91 -17.18 -1.13
C PHE A 151 -27.05 -15.65 -1.26
N VAL A 152 -28.26 -15.11 -1.04
CA VAL A 152 -28.53 -13.66 -1.17
C VAL A 152 -27.81 -12.88 -0.06
N SER A 153 -27.82 -13.38 1.17
CA SER A 153 -27.16 -12.71 2.30
C SER A 153 -25.64 -12.62 2.12
N ILE A 154 -25.00 -13.64 1.55
CA ILE A 154 -23.56 -13.64 1.27
C ILE A 154 -23.22 -12.56 0.24
N TRP A 155 -24.00 -12.45 -0.84
CA TRP A 155 -23.84 -11.40 -1.85
C TRP A 155 -24.05 -10.00 -1.28
N VAL A 156 -25.07 -9.79 -0.46
CA VAL A 156 -25.33 -8.49 0.19
C VAL A 156 -24.14 -8.11 1.09
N LEU A 157 -23.64 -9.03 1.92
CA LEU A 157 -22.49 -8.79 2.79
C LEU A 157 -21.21 -8.47 1.99
N LEU A 158 -20.95 -9.19 0.91
CA LEU A 158 -19.82 -8.92 0.03
C LEU A 158 -19.91 -7.57 -0.68
N MET A 159 -21.11 -7.17 -1.13
CA MET A 159 -21.32 -5.85 -1.73
C MET A 159 -21.13 -4.74 -0.69
N CYS A 160 -21.61 -4.91 0.53
CA CYS A 160 -21.34 -3.97 1.63
C CYS A 160 -19.84 -3.87 1.93
N ALA A 161 -19.14 -5.00 2.03
CA ALA A 161 -17.69 -5.02 2.22
C ALA A 161 -16.94 -4.33 1.07
N PHE A 162 -17.37 -4.55 -0.17
CA PHE A 162 -16.81 -3.91 -1.35
C PHE A 162 -16.97 -2.39 -1.33
N VAL A 163 -18.15 -1.87 -0.97
CA VAL A 163 -18.39 -0.43 -0.82
C VAL A 163 -17.50 0.16 0.27
N LEU A 164 -17.40 -0.50 1.44
CA LEU A 164 -16.51 -0.07 2.52
C LEU A 164 -15.03 -0.04 2.08
N CYS A 165 -14.59 -1.06 1.34
CA CYS A 165 -13.26 -1.12 0.75
C CYS A 165 -13.02 0.01 -0.26
N GLY A 166 -14.01 0.33 -1.10
CA GLY A 166 -13.97 1.45 -2.04
C GLY A 166 -13.84 2.80 -1.34
N ILE A 167 -14.64 3.03 -0.30
CA ILE A 167 -14.56 4.24 0.53
C ILE A 167 -13.17 4.35 1.19
N ASN A 168 -12.67 3.25 1.77
CA ASN A 168 -11.34 3.22 2.37
C ASN A 168 -10.23 3.54 1.34
N LYS A 169 -10.36 3.05 0.11
CA LYS A 169 -9.41 3.34 -0.98
C LYS A 169 -9.49 4.80 -1.45
N TYR A 170 -10.68 5.38 -1.51
CA TYR A 170 -10.86 6.82 -1.76
C TYR A 170 -10.18 7.68 -0.69
N TYR A 171 -10.32 7.33 0.59
CA TYR A 171 -9.63 8.03 1.67
C TYR A 171 -8.10 7.94 1.59
N GLU A 172 -7.55 6.82 1.10
CA GLU A 172 -6.12 6.70 0.78
C GLU A 172 -5.71 7.75 -0.24
N TRP A 173 -6.44 7.85 -1.36
CA TRP A 173 -6.17 8.82 -2.41
C TRP A 173 -6.18 10.26 -1.90
N VAL A 174 -7.21 10.65 -1.16
CA VAL A 174 -7.34 12.02 -0.62
C VAL A 174 -6.20 12.36 0.33
N ARG A 175 -5.86 11.46 1.27
CA ARG A 175 -4.76 11.70 2.21
C ARG A 175 -3.41 11.77 1.51
N VAL A 176 -3.11 10.84 0.61
CA VAL A 176 -1.82 10.85 -0.12
C VAL A 176 -1.72 12.08 -1.02
N LYS A 177 -2.79 12.46 -1.73
CA LYS A 177 -2.83 13.67 -2.55
C LYS A 177 -2.52 14.93 -1.74
N LYS A 178 -3.10 15.05 -0.53
CA LYS A 178 -2.85 16.17 0.36
C LYS A 178 -1.38 16.27 0.74
N VAL A 179 -0.78 15.16 1.21
CA VAL A 179 0.64 15.11 1.63
C VAL A 179 1.58 15.42 0.47
N VAL A 180 1.32 14.87 -0.71
CA VAL A 180 2.15 15.13 -1.90
C VAL A 180 2.05 16.60 -2.35
N ASN A 181 0.89 17.23 -2.20
CA ASN A 181 0.70 18.63 -2.56
C ASN A 181 1.23 19.62 -1.52
N ASP A 182 1.12 19.28 -0.23
CA ASP A 182 1.45 20.20 0.86
C ASP A 182 2.91 20.01 1.31
N GLU A 183 3.38 18.77 1.47
CA GLU A 183 4.73 18.49 1.98
C GLU A 183 5.73 18.30 0.85
N VAL A 184 5.46 17.44 -0.13
CA VAL A 184 6.44 17.12 -1.19
C VAL A 184 6.65 18.29 -2.15
N ARG A 185 5.61 19.09 -2.41
CA ARG A 185 5.72 20.32 -3.22
C ARG A 185 6.67 21.34 -2.60
N GLN A 186 6.68 21.47 -1.28
CA GLN A 186 7.54 22.42 -0.57
C GLN A 186 9.02 22.01 -0.62
N ILE A 187 9.28 20.72 -0.88
CA ILE A 187 10.64 20.17 -0.94
C ILE A 187 11.19 20.24 -2.37
N ASN A 188 10.49 19.66 -3.36
CA ASN A 188 10.94 19.68 -4.76
C ASN A 188 9.79 19.38 -5.75
N LEU A 189 9.52 20.32 -6.66
CA LEU A 189 8.46 20.20 -7.66
C LEU A 189 8.67 19.01 -8.61
N SER A 190 9.91 18.76 -9.03
CA SER A 190 10.24 17.68 -9.98
C SER A 190 10.07 16.28 -9.37
N LYS A 191 10.41 16.12 -8.07
CA LYS A 191 10.19 14.86 -7.34
C LYS A 191 8.71 14.65 -7.06
N LYS A 192 7.95 15.72 -6.75
CA LYS A 192 6.49 15.66 -6.57
C LYS A 192 5.80 15.01 -7.78
N GLU A 193 6.09 15.48 -8.99
CA GLU A 193 5.45 14.96 -10.20
C GLU A 193 5.73 13.49 -10.43
N LYS A 194 6.98 13.06 -10.22
CA LYS A 194 7.38 11.65 -10.33
C LYS A 194 6.69 10.77 -9.29
N VAL A 195 6.70 11.18 -8.02
CA VAL A 195 6.05 10.45 -6.92
C VAL A 195 4.54 10.36 -7.14
N TRP A 196 3.90 11.43 -7.59
CA TRP A 196 2.47 11.45 -7.88
C TRP A 196 2.12 10.55 -9.08
N LYS A 197 2.91 10.59 -10.16
CA LYS A 197 2.73 9.72 -11.32
C LYS A 197 2.83 8.25 -10.91
N ASP A 198 3.87 7.87 -10.20
CA ASP A 198 4.08 6.49 -9.78
C ASP A 198 3.00 6.03 -8.81
N PHE A 199 2.58 6.87 -7.85
CA PHE A 199 1.46 6.57 -6.96
C PHE A 199 0.17 6.30 -7.73
N LYS A 200 -0.17 7.10 -8.75
CA LYS A 200 -1.37 6.86 -9.57
C LYS A 200 -1.34 5.50 -10.25
N ILE A 201 -0.19 5.13 -10.84
CA ILE A 201 -0.02 3.84 -11.52
C ILE A 201 -0.27 2.69 -10.53
N VAL A 202 0.36 2.73 -9.36
CA VAL A 202 0.21 1.68 -8.34
C VAL A 202 -1.19 1.66 -7.75
N TYR A 203 -1.79 2.83 -7.54
CA TYR A 203 -3.14 2.97 -7.01
C TYR A 203 -4.19 2.31 -7.92
N PHE A 204 -4.17 2.62 -9.22
CA PHE A 204 -5.08 1.98 -10.18
C PHE A 204 -4.70 0.52 -10.42
N GLY A 205 -3.40 0.20 -10.43
CA GLY A 205 -2.91 -1.18 -10.47
C GLY A 205 -3.40 -2.03 -9.31
N ALA A 206 -3.66 -1.47 -8.13
CA ALA A 206 -4.22 -2.19 -7.00
C ALA A 206 -5.74 -2.45 -7.10
N ILE A 207 -6.46 -1.67 -7.91
CA ILE A 207 -7.91 -1.81 -8.09
C ILE A 207 -8.24 -2.89 -9.13
N VAL A 208 -7.45 -2.98 -10.21
CA VAL A 208 -7.70 -3.92 -11.31
C VAL A 208 -7.77 -5.39 -10.85
N PRO A 209 -6.83 -5.93 -10.06
CA PRO A 209 -6.88 -7.33 -9.61
C PRO A 209 -8.08 -7.60 -8.71
N ILE A 210 -8.55 -6.62 -7.95
CA ILE A 210 -9.76 -6.75 -7.12
C ILE A 210 -10.97 -6.93 -8.03
N ALA A 211 -11.12 -6.08 -9.05
CA ALA A 211 -12.20 -6.21 -10.03
C ALA A 211 -12.15 -7.55 -10.79
N VAL A 212 -10.96 -8.00 -11.20
CA VAL A 212 -10.76 -9.32 -11.82
C VAL A 212 -11.15 -10.44 -10.86
N GLY A 213 -10.82 -10.33 -9.57
CA GLY A 213 -11.22 -11.31 -8.57
C GLY A 213 -12.73 -11.45 -8.43
N PHE A 214 -13.49 -10.33 -8.47
CA PHE A 214 -14.95 -10.38 -8.53
C PHE A 214 -15.47 -11.03 -9.81
N ILE A 215 -14.85 -10.76 -10.96
CA ILE A 215 -15.23 -11.41 -12.22
C ILE A 215 -15.05 -12.93 -12.13
N PHE A 216 -13.96 -13.41 -11.53
CA PHE A 216 -13.73 -14.84 -11.38
C PHE A 216 -14.78 -15.53 -10.49
N ILE A 217 -15.23 -14.86 -9.43
CA ILE A 217 -16.33 -15.34 -8.59
C ILE A 217 -17.64 -15.36 -9.39
N LEU A 218 -17.93 -14.32 -10.20
CA LEU A 218 -19.14 -14.26 -11.03
C LEU A 218 -19.15 -15.32 -12.13
N VAL A 219 -17.99 -15.67 -12.69
CA VAL A 219 -17.88 -16.76 -13.68
C VAL A 219 -18.28 -18.10 -13.06
N ASN A 220 -18.03 -18.33 -11.75
CA ASN A 220 -18.50 -19.52 -11.05
C ASN A 220 -20.04 -19.61 -10.97
N ILE A 221 -20.75 -18.48 -10.91
CA ILE A 221 -22.24 -18.48 -11.01
C ILE A 221 -22.70 -18.98 -12.39
N ALA A 222 -22.01 -18.55 -13.44
CA ALA A 222 -22.50 -18.66 -14.81
C ALA A 222 -22.27 -20.05 -15.45
N PHE A 223 -21.34 -20.84 -14.93
CA PHE A 223 -20.92 -22.14 -15.50
C PHE A 223 -21.17 -23.28 -14.50
#